data_AF-A0A177ANA0-F1
#
_entry.id   AF-A0A177ANA0-F1
#
_cell.length_a   1.000
_cell.length_b   1.000
_cell.length_c   1.000
_cell.angle_alpha   90.00
_cell.angle_beta   90.00
_cell.angle_gamma   90.00
#
_symmetry.space_group_name_H-M   'P 1'
#
loop_
_entity.id
_entity.type
_entity.pdbx_description
1 polymer ?
#
loop_
_entity_poly.entity_id
_entity_poly.type
_entity_poly.pdbx_seq_one_letter_code
_entity_poly.pdbx_strand_id
1 'polypeptide(L)'
;MHNYIFTECSNVIDHCTSCQVKNATVICDECDSTTPRTLNYKQSECLDCSLNCLKCLDPKPVCKECQVNYFPTLNNYSCANKECYTCDGYTDDCSD
;
A
#
# COMPACT_ATOMS: atom_id res chain seq x y z
N MET A 1 -40.50 -3.62 -5.42
CA MET A 1 -39.22 -4.24 -5.84
C MET A 1 -38.20 -3.13 -5.83
N HIS A 2 -37.27 -3.11 -4.87
CA HIS A 2 -36.18 -2.14 -4.89
C HIS A 2 -35.14 -2.65 -5.90
N ASN A 3 -35.01 -1.95 -7.02
CA ASN A 3 -33.94 -2.19 -7.99
C ASN A 3 -32.62 -1.78 -7.32
N TYR A 4 -31.91 -2.74 -6.74
CA TYR A 4 -30.51 -2.55 -6.39
C TYR A 4 -29.72 -2.55 -7.69
N ILE A 5 -29.34 -1.37 -8.16
CA ILE A 5 -28.30 -1.24 -9.18
C ILE A 5 -27.01 -1.63 -8.46
N PHE A 6 -26.54 -2.85 -8.69
CA PHE A 6 -25.21 -3.27 -8.27
C PHE A 6 -24.21 -2.55 -9.17
N THR A 7 -23.81 -1.35 -8.80
CA THR A 7 -22.66 -0.70 -9.43
C THR A 7 -21.43 -1.43 -8.91
N GLU A 8 -20.72 -2.16 -9.76
CA GLU A 8 -19.44 -2.77 -9.38
C GLU A 8 -18.51 -1.67 -8.85
N CYS A 9 -17.86 -1.94 -7.71
CA CYS A 9 -17.06 -0.97 -6.99
C CYS A 9 -15.94 -0.37 -7.85
N SER A 10 -15.38 -1.19 -8.74
CA SER A 10 -14.38 -0.82 -9.76
C SER A 10 -14.82 0.31 -10.69
N ASN A 11 -16.12 0.54 -10.88
CA ASN A 11 -16.63 1.67 -11.69
C ASN A 11 -16.65 3.00 -10.93
N VAL A 12 -16.42 2.99 -9.60
CA VAL A 12 -16.51 4.16 -8.72
C VAL A 12 -15.19 4.44 -8.04
N ILE A 13 -14.52 3.40 -7.56
CA ILE A 13 -13.23 3.46 -6.88
C ILE A 13 -12.30 2.50 -7.62
N ASP A 14 -11.25 3.05 -8.21
CA ASP A 14 -10.28 2.29 -8.97
C ASP A 14 -9.63 1.21 -8.09
N HIS A 15 -9.36 0.05 -8.67
CA HIS A 15 -8.77 -1.10 -7.98
C HIS A 15 -9.53 -1.61 -6.74
N CYS A 16 -10.80 -1.24 -6.56
CA CYS A 16 -11.64 -1.70 -5.46
C CYS A 16 -12.47 -2.93 -5.89
N THR A 17 -12.31 -4.05 -5.18
CA THR A 17 -13.05 -5.30 -5.45
C THR A 17 -14.29 -5.44 -4.59
N SER A 18 -14.32 -4.78 -3.43
CA SER A 18 -15.46 -4.78 -2.51
C SER A 18 -15.67 -3.40 -1.89
N CYS A 19 -16.91 -2.95 -1.82
CA CYS A 19 -17.28 -1.63 -1.29
C CYS A 19 -18.65 -1.66 -0.61
N GLN A 20 -18.85 -0.71 0.29
CA GLN A 20 -20.11 -0.48 1.00
C GLN A 20 -20.61 0.94 0.77
N VAL A 21 -21.92 1.15 0.85
CA VAL A 21 -22.52 2.50 0.78
C VAL A 21 -22.86 2.97 2.19
N LYS A 22 -22.24 4.08 2.63
CA LYS A 22 -22.48 4.70 3.94
C LYS A 22 -22.80 6.18 3.76
N ASN A 23 -23.99 6.60 4.22
CA ASN A 23 -24.44 8.00 4.13
C ASN A 23 -24.38 8.58 2.70
N ALA A 24 -24.78 7.78 1.69
CA ALA A 24 -24.66 8.11 0.27
C ALA A 24 -23.22 8.24 -0.28
N THR A 25 -22.20 7.90 0.50
CA THR A 25 -20.81 7.77 0.05
C THR A 25 -20.48 6.29 -0.19
N VAL A 26 -19.86 5.97 -1.32
CA VAL A 26 -19.30 4.65 -1.58
C VAL A 26 -17.95 4.56 -0.88
N ILE A 27 -17.74 3.52 -0.08
CA ILE A 27 -16.51 3.27 0.66
C ILE A 27 -15.90 1.94 0.23
N CYS A 28 -14.65 1.93 -0.22
CA CYS A 28 -13.92 0.69 -0.49
C CYS A 28 -13.58 -0.06 0.81
N ASP A 29 -13.87 -1.36 0.81
CA ASP A 29 -13.60 -2.31 1.89
C ASP A 29 -12.46 -3.27 1.54
N GLU A 30 -12.22 -3.52 0.24
CA GLU A 30 -11.17 -4.42 -0.23
C GLU A 30 -10.62 -3.94 -1.57
N CYS A 31 -9.29 -3.87 -1.66
CA CYS A 31 -8.57 -3.58 -2.89
C CYS A 31 -8.26 -4.87 -3.66
N ASP A 32 -8.00 -4.76 -4.96
CA ASP A 32 -7.50 -5.88 -5.73
C ASP A 32 -6.18 -6.41 -5.13
N SER A 33 -5.98 -7.72 -5.29
CA SER A 33 -4.78 -8.43 -4.83
C SER A 33 -3.76 -8.65 -5.95
N THR A 34 -4.01 -8.09 -7.14
CA THR A 34 -3.12 -8.26 -8.30
C THR A 34 -1.84 -7.45 -8.15
N THR A 35 -1.91 -6.36 -7.40
CA THR A 35 -0.78 -5.52 -7.04
C THR A 35 -0.77 -5.26 -5.54
N PRO A 36 0.39 -5.06 -4.92
CA PRO A 36 0.45 -4.66 -3.51
C PRO A 36 -0.23 -3.30 -3.34
N ARG A 37 -1.40 -3.27 -2.70
CA ARG A 37 -2.18 -2.07 -2.42
C ARG A 37 -2.59 -2.00 -0.95
N THR A 38 -2.96 -0.80 -0.51
CA THR A 38 -3.54 -0.55 0.82
C THR A 38 -4.77 0.35 0.74
N LEU A 39 -5.71 0.09 1.65
CA LEU A 39 -6.92 0.89 1.84
C LEU A 39 -6.62 2.18 2.59
N ASN A 40 -6.81 3.30 1.91
CA ASN A 40 -6.88 4.59 2.55
C ASN A 40 -8.32 4.89 2.97
N TYR A 41 -8.72 4.46 4.17
CA TYR A 41 -10.09 4.69 4.68
C TYR A 41 -10.49 6.17 4.79
N LYS A 42 -9.54 7.12 4.86
CA LYS A 42 -9.88 8.55 4.92
C LYS A 42 -10.41 9.07 3.60
N GLN A 43 -9.86 8.57 2.49
CA GLN A 43 -10.23 9.03 1.16
C GLN A 43 -11.06 8.00 0.39
N SER A 44 -11.15 6.78 0.92
CA SER A 44 -11.76 5.63 0.29
C SER A 44 -11.14 5.27 -1.06
N GLU A 45 -9.84 5.07 -1.03
CA GLU A 45 -9.02 4.82 -2.22
C GLU A 45 -8.13 3.60 -1.98
N CYS A 46 -7.84 2.87 -3.06
CA CYS A 46 -6.86 1.79 -3.10
C CYS A 46 -5.52 2.34 -3.61
N LEU A 47 -4.61 2.63 -2.69
CA LEU A 47 -3.30 3.17 -3.03
C LEU A 47 -2.30 2.04 -3.25
N ASP A 48 -1.47 2.18 -4.29
CA ASP A 48 -0.31 1.31 -4.45
C ASP A 48 0.58 1.38 -3.21
N CYS A 49 1.10 0.23 -2.79
CA CYS A 49 2.24 0.22 -1.88
C CYS A 49 3.41 0.96 -2.53
N SER A 50 4.30 1.51 -1.72
CA SER A 50 5.51 2.19 -2.20
C SER A 50 6.34 1.32 -3.14
N LEU A 51 7.13 1.98 -3.99
CA LEU A 51 7.98 1.31 -4.98
C LEU A 51 8.83 0.20 -4.34
N ASN A 52 8.93 -0.93 -5.05
CA ASN A 52 9.64 -2.15 -4.66
C ASN A 52 9.11 -2.82 -3.38
N CYS A 53 7.89 -2.49 -2.95
CA CYS A 53 7.20 -3.15 -1.86
C CYS A 53 6.34 -4.31 -2.38
N LEU A 54 6.52 -5.51 -1.84
CA LEU A 54 5.68 -6.68 -2.09
C LEU A 54 4.42 -6.71 -1.22
N LYS A 55 4.47 -6.09 -0.04
CA LYS A 55 3.35 -6.08 0.90
C LYS A 55 3.41 -4.87 1.80
N CYS A 56 2.34 -4.07 1.84
CA CYS A 56 2.19 -2.97 2.81
C CYS A 56 1.14 -3.30 3.89
N LEU A 57 1.16 -2.52 4.97
CA LEU A 57 0.29 -2.70 6.15
C LEU A 57 -0.98 -1.87 6.04
N ASP A 58 -2.15 -2.48 5.88
CA ASP A 58 -3.40 -1.72 5.99
C ASP A 58 -3.59 -1.06 7.36
N PRO A 59 -4.01 0.22 7.44
CA PRO A 59 -4.39 1.14 6.35
C PRO A 59 -3.30 2.18 5.99
N LYS A 60 -2.03 1.83 6.19
CA LYS A 60 -0.89 2.72 5.99
C LYS A 60 -0.04 2.26 4.81
N PRO A 61 0.53 3.17 4.01
CA PRO A 61 1.49 2.81 2.97
C PRO A 61 2.88 2.46 3.56
N VAL A 62 2.92 1.72 4.67
CA VAL A 62 4.14 1.24 5.31
C VAL A 62 4.47 -0.11 4.71
N CYS A 63 5.67 -0.25 4.16
CA CYS A 63 6.09 -1.50 3.56
C CYS A 63 6.51 -2.52 4.62
N LYS A 64 5.90 -3.70 4.57
CA LYS A 64 6.22 -4.85 5.42
C LYS A 64 7.25 -5.78 4.78
N GLU A 65 7.21 -5.90 3.45
CA GLU A 65 8.05 -6.83 2.70
C GLU A 65 8.54 -6.16 1.42
N CYS A 66 9.85 -6.08 1.25
CA CYS A 66 10.48 -5.53 0.05
C CYS A 66 10.74 -6.62 -0.99
N GLN A 67 10.80 -6.22 -2.26
CA GLN A 67 11.29 -7.06 -3.34
C GLN A 67 12.74 -7.51 -3.09
N VAL A 68 13.13 -8.62 -3.73
CA VAL A 68 14.51 -9.13 -3.64
C VAL A 68 15.51 -8.03 -4.02
N ASN A 69 16.58 -7.89 -3.22
CA ASN A 69 17.62 -6.84 -3.30
C ASN A 69 17.20 -5.43 -2.85
N TYR A 70 15.99 -5.25 -2.33
CA TYR A 70 15.54 -3.99 -1.72
C TYR A 70 15.37 -4.14 -0.21
N PHE A 71 15.59 -3.04 0.51
CA PHE A 71 15.55 -2.98 1.96
C PHE A 71 14.64 -1.85 2.43
N PRO A 72 13.97 -2.00 3.59
CA PRO A 72 13.16 -0.92 4.15
C PRO A 72 14.01 0.31 4.43
N THR A 73 13.52 1.49 4.03
CA THR A 73 14.10 2.77 4.43
C THR A 73 13.90 3.01 5.92
N LEU A 74 14.68 3.92 6.55
CA LEU A 74 14.58 4.25 7.98
C LEU A 74 13.16 4.56 8.47
N ASN A 75 12.30 5.10 7.60
CA ASN A 75 10.91 5.43 7.93
C ASN A 75 9.92 4.28 7.67
N ASN A 76 10.38 3.13 7.17
CA ASN A 76 9.59 1.95 6.75
C ASN A 76 8.51 2.23 5.69
N TYR A 77 8.52 3.40 5.06
CA TYR A 77 7.53 3.73 4.04
C TYR A 77 7.91 3.19 2.67
N SER A 78 9.19 2.96 2.37
CA SER A 78 9.64 2.58 1.03
C SER A 78 10.73 1.51 1.07
N CYS A 79 10.93 0.86 -0.07
CA CYS A 79 11.99 -0.10 -0.27
C CYS A 79 13.01 0.49 -1.25
N ALA A 80 14.23 0.70 -0.77
CA ALA A 80 15.33 1.21 -1.57
C ALA A 80 16.35 0.10 -1.83
N ASN A 81 17.01 0.16 -2.98
CA ASN A 81 18.15 -0.71 -3.24
C ASN A 81 19.23 -0.37 -2.21
N LYS A 82 19.93 -1.38 -1.68
CA LYS A 82 21.13 -1.17 -0.88
C LYS A 82 22.23 -0.66 -1.80
N GLU A 83 22.21 0.63 -2.12
CA GLU A 83 23.48 1.31 -2.30
C GLU A 83 24.07 1.34 -0.89
N CYS A 84 25.09 0.53 -0.64
CA CYS A 84 25.91 0.73 0.54
C CYS A 84 26.38 2.19 0.47
N TYR A 85 25.76 3.07 1.25
CA TYR A 85 26.47 4.26 1.68
C TYR A 85 27.63 3.69 2.48
N THR A 86 28.81 3.59 1.86
CA THR A 86 30.04 3.69 2.61
C THR A 86 29.81 4.86 3.55
N CYS A 87 29.71 4.60 4.85
CA CYS A 87 29.83 5.64 5.84
C CYS A 87 31.14 6.33 5.51
N ASP A 88 31.06 7.53 4.91
CA ASP A 88 32.24 8.32 4.58
C ASP A 88 32.97 8.52 5.92
N GLY A 89 34.17 7.96 5.97
CA GLY A 89 34.64 7.24 7.15
C GLY A 89 34.68 8.08 8.42
N TYR A 90 33.90 7.70 9.42
CA TYR A 90 34.33 7.61 10.80
C TYR A 90 33.42 6.61 11.53
N THR A 91 34.06 5.60 12.12
CA THR A 91 33.56 4.51 12.97
C THR A 91 32.77 3.37 12.29
N ASP A 92 33.49 2.28 12.07
CA ASP A 92 33.02 0.89 11.90
C ASP A 92 32.02 0.49 12.98
N ASP A 93 30.72 0.57 12.70
CA ASP A 93 29.76 -0.28 13.40
C ASP A 93 28.50 -0.50 12.54
N CYS A 94 28.63 -1.41 11.57
CA CYS A 94 27.49 -2.13 11.01
C CYS A 94 27.40 -3.45 11.78
N SER A 95 26.87 -3.44 13.00
CA SER A 95 26.70 -4.68 13.77
C SER A 95 25.35 -5.34 13.51
N ASP A 96 25.47 -6.62 13.15
CA ASP A 96 24.53 -7.77 13.08
C ASP A 96 23.11 -7.61 13.64
#